data_AF-A0A9X0R3Z6-F1
#
_entry.id   AF-A0A9X0R3Z6-F1
#
_cell.length_a   1.000
_cell.length_b   1.000
_cell.length_c   1.000
_cell.angle_alpha   90.00
_cell.angle_beta   90.00
_cell.angle_gamma   90.00
#
_symmetry.space_group_name_H-M   'P 1'
#
loop_
_entity.id
_entity.type
_entity.pdbx_description
1 polymer ?
#
loop_
_entity_poly.entity_id
_entity_poly.type
_entity_poly.pdbx_seq_one_letter_code
_entity_poly.pdbx_strand_id
1 'polypeptide(L)'
;MLLETSTTLPESLRAGLRSELAPMFAELRGFIDRRIAELSAEVAATVQIVDFSEANLSGQLGRIHEQIATLVANPASTTRNSGIELEAVVQTTEAAANTIMEAAEAIQDWISRDTKDPEALKLLSEKVNSIFEACSFQDVTGQRIRRAIQHLQQVESMLEGMVPAIVPAPEAARLEVKAVLHTVDAAAQAGPDLDQDDIDRLLGG
;
A
#
# COMPACT_ATOMS: atom_id res chain seq x y z
N MET A 1 57.94 -10.60 -70.31
CA MET A 1 58.87 -11.10 -69.29
C MET A 1 58.04 -11.81 -68.24
N LEU A 2 57.88 -13.13 -68.41
CA LEU A 2 57.12 -13.99 -67.51
C LEU A 2 58.02 -14.38 -66.34
N LEU A 3 57.62 -14.03 -65.13
CA LEU A 3 58.12 -14.63 -63.90
C LEU A 3 57.01 -15.54 -63.37
N GLU A 4 57.01 -16.77 -63.87
CA GLU A 4 56.29 -17.88 -63.25
C GLU A 4 57.10 -18.35 -62.04
N THR A 5 56.59 -18.12 -60.84
CA THR A 5 56.98 -18.90 -59.66
C THR A 5 55.73 -19.34 -58.91
N SER A 6 54.96 -20.25 -59.51
CA SER A 6 54.08 -21.14 -58.77
C SER A 6 54.75 -22.51 -58.68
N THR A 7 55.63 -22.68 -57.70
CA THR A 7 56.22 -23.98 -57.39
C THR A 7 55.12 -24.88 -56.83
N THR A 8 54.41 -25.56 -57.71
CA THR A 8 53.44 -26.59 -57.32
C THR A 8 54.20 -27.77 -56.72
N LEU A 9 53.88 -28.12 -55.48
CA LEU A 9 54.39 -29.33 -54.84
C LEU A 9 54.25 -30.55 -55.78
N PRO A 10 55.26 -31.43 -55.90
CA PRO A 10 55.17 -32.64 -56.70
C PRO A 10 53.94 -33.48 -56.30
N GLU A 11 53.26 -34.09 -57.28
CA GLU A 11 52.01 -34.84 -57.04
C GLU A 11 52.19 -35.95 -56.00
N SER A 12 53.35 -36.62 -56.00
CA SER A 12 53.70 -37.65 -55.03
C SER A 12 53.81 -37.12 -53.60
N LEU A 13 54.39 -35.93 -53.44
CA LEU A 13 54.53 -35.28 -52.13
C LEU A 13 53.16 -34.76 -51.64
N ARG A 14 52.31 -34.25 -52.53
CA ARG A 14 50.93 -33.86 -52.21
C ARG A 14 50.07 -35.06 -51.81
N ALA A 15 50.20 -36.17 -52.52
CA ALA A 15 49.51 -37.41 -52.21
C ALA A 15 49.95 -37.98 -50.85
N GLY A 16 51.25 -37.99 -50.56
CA GLY A 16 51.80 -38.41 -49.27
C GLY A 16 51.36 -37.51 -48.10
N LEU A 17 51.38 -36.19 -48.30
CA LEU A 17 50.87 -35.25 -47.28
C LEU A 17 49.38 -35.47 -47.01
N ARG A 18 48.59 -35.73 -48.07
CA ARG A 18 47.15 -35.99 -47.95
C ARG A 18 46.89 -37.33 -47.25
N SER A 19 47.67 -38.38 -47.51
CA SER A 19 47.48 -39.67 -46.83
C SER A 19 47.79 -39.61 -45.34
N GLU A 20 48.76 -38.79 -44.93
CA GLU A 20 49.12 -38.60 -43.53
C GLU A 20 48.17 -37.63 -42.78
N LEU A 21 47.79 -36.51 -43.41
CA LEU A 21 46.99 -35.48 -42.75
C LEU A 21 45.48 -35.74 -42.79
N ALA A 22 44.96 -36.42 -43.82
CA ALA A 22 43.54 -36.73 -43.92
C ALA A 22 42.97 -37.50 -42.72
N PRO A 23 43.61 -38.55 -42.18
CA PRO A 23 43.10 -39.24 -40.98
C PRO A 23 43.10 -38.33 -39.75
N MET A 24 44.13 -37.51 -39.55
CA MET A 24 44.18 -36.54 -38.44
C MET A 24 43.04 -35.51 -38.51
N PHE A 25 42.75 -34.98 -39.71
CA PHE A 25 41.63 -34.06 -39.89
C PHE A 25 40.27 -34.75 -39.74
N ALA A 26 40.16 -36.03 -40.13
CA ALA A 26 38.95 -36.82 -39.92
C ALA A 26 38.70 -37.07 -38.42
N GLU A 27 39.74 -37.36 -37.64
CA GLU A 27 39.66 -37.47 -36.18
C GLU A 27 39.27 -36.15 -35.52
N LEU A 28 39.91 -35.03 -35.91
CA LEU A 28 39.56 -33.71 -35.39
C LEU A 28 38.11 -33.35 -35.71
N ARG A 29 37.64 -33.63 -36.92
CA ARG A 29 36.24 -33.43 -37.31
C ARG A 29 35.30 -34.28 -36.45
N GLY A 30 35.61 -35.56 -36.27
CA GLY A 30 34.81 -36.46 -35.40
C GLY A 30 34.78 -35.99 -33.94
N PHE A 31 35.90 -35.47 -33.44
CA PHE A 31 35.97 -34.89 -32.10
C PHE A 31 35.10 -33.63 -31.98
N ILE A 32 35.20 -32.71 -32.94
CA ILE A 32 34.39 -31.47 -32.97
C ILE A 32 32.90 -31.81 -33.09
N ASP A 33 32.50 -32.72 -33.97
CA ASP A 33 31.11 -33.14 -34.14
C ASP A 33 30.55 -33.73 -32.84
N ARG A 34 31.35 -34.55 -32.13
CA ARG A 34 30.98 -35.09 -30.81
C ARG A 34 30.83 -33.98 -29.76
N ARG A 35 31.72 -33.00 -29.74
CA ARG A 35 31.66 -31.87 -28.78
C ARG A 35 30.51 -30.91 -29.07
N ILE A 36 30.20 -30.65 -30.34
CA ILE A 36 29.03 -29.86 -30.73
C ILE A 36 27.75 -30.59 -30.29
N ALA A 37 27.66 -31.90 -30.50
CA ALA A 37 26.50 -32.68 -30.07
C ALA A 37 26.32 -32.66 -28.54
N GLU A 38 27.42 -32.81 -27.79
CA GLU A 38 27.41 -32.79 -26.32
C GLU A 38 27.01 -31.41 -25.77
N LEU A 39 27.64 -30.33 -26.26
CA LEU A 39 27.30 -28.96 -25.88
C LEU A 39 25.87 -28.60 -26.28
N SER A 40 25.41 -29.02 -27.45
CA SER A 40 24.03 -28.79 -27.89
C SER A 40 23.02 -29.48 -26.97
N ALA A 41 23.33 -30.69 -26.48
CA ALA A 41 22.48 -31.40 -25.53
C ALA A 41 22.46 -30.71 -24.16
N GLU A 42 23.62 -30.24 -23.68
CA GLU A 42 23.73 -29.53 -22.41
C GLU A 42 23.02 -28.17 -22.43
N VAL A 43 23.16 -27.42 -23.52
CA VAL A 43 22.44 -26.14 -23.73
C VAL A 43 20.94 -26.38 -23.79
N ALA A 44 20.48 -27.39 -24.54
CA ALA A 44 19.04 -27.70 -24.62
C ALA A 44 18.45 -28.06 -23.26
N ALA A 45 19.16 -28.87 -22.46
CA ALA A 45 18.74 -29.20 -21.10
C ALA A 45 18.70 -27.95 -20.19
N THR A 46 19.68 -27.06 -20.32
CA THR A 46 19.73 -25.81 -19.54
C THR A 46 18.57 -24.88 -19.88
N VAL A 47 18.24 -24.71 -21.16
CA VAL A 47 17.10 -23.90 -21.61
C VAL A 47 15.79 -24.44 -21.04
N GLN A 48 15.57 -25.77 -21.09
CA GLN A 48 14.37 -26.38 -20.54
C GLN A 48 14.20 -26.16 -19.03
N ILE A 49 15.30 -26.18 -18.27
CA ILE A 49 15.27 -25.89 -16.82
C ILE A 49 14.89 -24.42 -16.59
N VAL A 50 15.43 -23.49 -17.38
CA VAL A 50 15.09 -22.07 -17.30
C VAL A 50 13.62 -21.84 -17.63
N ASP A 51 13.10 -22.42 -18.70
CA ASP A 51 11.69 -22.31 -19.10
C ASP A 51 10.75 -22.83 -17.99
N PHE A 52 11.08 -23.97 -17.39
CA PHE A 52 10.30 -24.51 -16.26
C PHE A 52 10.34 -23.56 -15.05
N SER A 53 11.49 -22.96 -14.76
CA SER A 53 11.62 -21.99 -13.67
C SER A 53 10.81 -20.71 -13.94
N GLU A 54 10.78 -20.22 -15.18
CA GLU A 54 10.00 -19.06 -15.59
C GLU A 54 8.50 -19.32 -15.48
N ALA A 55 8.03 -20.48 -15.98
CA ALA A 55 6.63 -20.88 -15.86
C ALA A 55 6.19 -21.01 -14.40
N ASN A 56 7.05 -21.58 -13.54
CA ASN A 56 6.77 -21.71 -12.12
C ASN A 56 6.72 -20.33 -11.41
N LEU A 57 7.67 -19.43 -11.72
CA LEU A 57 7.68 -18.06 -11.20
C LEU A 57 6.45 -17.28 -11.65
N SER A 58 6.07 -17.38 -12.92
CA SER A 58 4.87 -16.76 -13.47
C SER A 58 3.60 -17.27 -12.76
N GLY A 59 3.50 -18.58 -12.54
CA GLY A 59 2.40 -19.17 -11.77
C GLY A 59 2.37 -18.74 -10.30
N GLN A 60 3.52 -18.56 -9.66
CA GLN A 60 3.60 -17.99 -8.31
C GLN A 60 3.17 -16.52 -8.29
N LEU A 61 3.63 -15.71 -9.24
CA LEU A 61 3.24 -14.31 -9.38
C LEU A 61 1.74 -14.16 -9.59
N GLY A 62 1.15 -15.00 -10.45
CA GLY A 62 -0.30 -15.03 -10.70
C GLY A 62 -1.10 -15.32 -9.43
N ARG A 63 -0.67 -16.29 -8.61
CA ARG A 63 -1.32 -16.57 -7.31
C ARG A 63 -1.18 -15.41 -6.33
N ILE A 64 -0.02 -14.77 -6.27
CA ILE A 64 0.20 -13.59 -5.43
C ILE A 64 -0.72 -12.44 -5.87
N HIS A 65 -0.83 -12.20 -7.19
CA HIS A 65 -1.74 -11.20 -7.74
C HIS A 65 -3.20 -11.50 -7.39
N GLU A 66 -3.64 -12.76 -7.47
CA GLU A 66 -5.00 -13.16 -7.11
C GLU A 66 -5.27 -13.01 -5.60
N GLN A 67 -4.30 -13.34 -4.74
CA GLN A 67 -4.38 -13.11 -3.30
C GLN A 67 -4.47 -11.62 -2.97
N ILE A 68 -3.65 -10.78 -3.62
CA ILE A 68 -3.70 -9.32 -3.49
C ILE A 68 -5.07 -8.81 -3.96
N ALA A 69 -5.55 -9.23 -5.12
CA ALA A 69 -6.85 -8.83 -5.64
C ALA A 69 -8.00 -9.20 -4.69
N THR A 70 -7.94 -10.38 -4.07
CA THR A 70 -8.92 -10.82 -3.07
C THR A 70 -8.87 -9.96 -1.81
N LEU A 71 -7.66 -9.65 -1.32
CA LEU A 71 -7.45 -8.78 -0.17
C LEU A 71 -7.89 -7.33 -0.43
N VAL A 72 -7.88 -6.87 -1.68
CA VAL A 72 -8.26 -5.51 -2.09
C VAL A 72 -9.75 -5.39 -2.44
N ALA A 73 -10.38 -6.44 -2.96
CA ALA A 73 -11.79 -6.43 -3.33
C ALA A 73 -12.73 -6.51 -2.11
N ASN A 74 -12.31 -7.22 -1.05
CA ASN A 74 -13.11 -7.43 0.16
C ASN A 74 -13.25 -6.20 1.10
N PRO A 75 -12.32 -5.22 1.14
CA PRO A 75 -12.42 -4.07 2.04
C PRO A 75 -12.83 -2.75 1.36
N ALA A 76 -12.99 -2.68 0.03
CA ALA A 76 -13.22 -1.40 -0.67
C ALA A 76 -14.44 -0.60 -0.15
N SER A 77 -15.44 -1.28 0.44
CA SER A 77 -16.59 -0.62 1.09
C SER A 77 -16.44 -0.39 2.60
N THR A 78 -15.55 -1.10 3.30
CA THR A 78 -15.41 -1.06 4.77
C THR A 78 -14.14 -0.35 5.24
N THR A 79 -12.99 -0.55 4.57
CA THR A 79 -11.69 0.01 4.99
C THR A 79 -11.49 1.44 4.55
N ARG A 80 -12.05 1.85 3.40
CA ARG A 80 -12.08 3.26 2.98
C ARG A 80 -12.79 4.14 4.01
N ASN A 81 -13.72 3.57 4.78
CA ASN A 81 -14.38 4.25 5.88
C ASN A 81 -13.46 4.35 7.11
N SER A 82 -12.69 3.30 7.45
CA SER A 82 -11.86 3.29 8.66
C SER A 82 -10.80 4.39 8.72
N GLY A 83 -10.18 4.75 7.59
CA GLY A 83 -9.20 5.85 7.54
C GLY A 83 -9.84 7.22 7.76
N ILE A 84 -11.02 7.45 7.17
CA ILE A 84 -11.80 8.69 7.31
C ILE A 84 -12.33 8.83 8.75
N GLU A 85 -12.87 7.77 9.32
CA GLU A 85 -13.34 7.73 10.71
C GLU A 85 -12.19 8.00 11.69
N LEU A 86 -11.01 7.44 11.45
CA LEU A 86 -9.84 7.69 12.30
C LEU A 86 -9.35 9.14 12.19
N GLU A 87 -9.37 9.74 11.00
CA GLU A 87 -9.05 11.17 10.81
C GLU A 87 -10.06 12.06 11.54
N ALA A 88 -11.36 11.73 11.49
CA ALA A 88 -12.41 12.45 12.20
C ALA A 88 -12.24 12.37 13.72
N VAL A 89 -11.83 11.22 14.25
CA VAL A 89 -11.48 11.05 15.67
C VAL A 89 -10.27 11.92 16.04
N VAL A 90 -9.24 11.98 15.20
CA VAL A 90 -8.06 12.85 15.44
C VAL A 90 -8.47 14.32 15.46
N GLN A 91 -9.27 14.77 14.49
CA GLN A 91 -9.74 16.17 14.46
C GLN A 91 -10.60 16.51 15.69
N THR A 92 -11.53 15.64 16.08
CA THR A 92 -12.39 15.85 17.25
C THR A 92 -11.58 15.90 18.54
N THR A 93 -10.58 15.03 18.68
CA THR A 93 -9.71 15.01 19.86
C THR A 93 -8.82 16.25 19.92
N GLU A 94 -8.30 16.76 18.80
CA GLU A 94 -7.54 18.02 18.76
C GLU A 94 -8.39 19.25 19.10
N ALA A 95 -9.62 19.31 18.59
CA ALA A 95 -10.54 20.37 18.95
C ALA A 95 -10.82 20.37 20.47
N ALA A 96 -11.06 19.20 21.06
CA ALA A 96 -11.24 19.07 22.51
C ALA A 96 -9.98 19.50 23.29
N ALA A 97 -8.78 19.17 22.80
CA ALA A 97 -7.52 19.60 23.38
C ALA A 97 -7.39 21.13 23.44
N ASN A 98 -7.68 21.80 22.32
CA ASN A 98 -7.64 23.25 22.23
C ASN A 98 -8.63 23.91 23.19
N THR A 99 -9.86 23.39 23.29
CA THR A 99 -10.85 23.88 24.26
C THR A 99 -10.38 23.72 25.71
N ILE A 100 -9.75 22.59 26.05
CA ILE A 100 -9.15 22.38 27.38
C ILE A 100 -8.04 23.41 27.64
N MET A 101 -7.20 23.67 26.64
CA MET A 101 -6.11 24.63 26.70
C MET A 101 -6.63 26.06 26.94
N GLU A 102 -7.62 26.50 26.18
CA GLU A 102 -8.27 27.80 26.35
C GLU A 102 -8.91 27.95 27.73
N ALA A 103 -9.58 26.91 28.23
CA ALA A 103 -10.16 26.91 29.57
C ALA A 103 -9.08 27.02 30.66
N ALA A 104 -7.96 26.32 30.47
CA ALA A 104 -6.79 26.43 31.33
C ALA A 104 -6.21 27.86 31.34
N GLU A 105 -6.07 28.50 30.17
CA GLU A 105 -5.61 29.90 30.07
C GLU A 105 -6.55 30.87 30.78
N ALA A 106 -7.87 30.71 30.61
CA ALA A 106 -8.86 31.54 31.27
C ALA A 106 -8.79 31.40 32.80
N ILE A 107 -8.58 30.18 33.31
CA ILE A 107 -8.37 29.92 34.74
C ILE A 107 -7.09 30.61 35.23
N GLN A 108 -5.98 30.51 34.48
CA GLN A 108 -4.71 31.18 34.79
C GLN A 108 -4.85 32.71 34.87
N ASP A 109 -5.56 33.32 33.92
CA ASP A 109 -5.78 34.78 33.92
C ASP A 109 -6.67 35.20 35.09
N TRP A 110 -7.69 34.41 35.43
CA TRP A 110 -8.57 34.68 36.57
C TRP A 110 -7.83 34.62 37.91
N ILE A 111 -6.99 33.61 38.11
CA ILE A 111 -6.07 33.48 39.26
C ILE A 111 -5.18 34.71 39.40
N SER A 112 -4.71 35.23 38.27
CA SER A 112 -3.78 36.37 38.23
C SER A 112 -4.46 37.70 38.60
N ARG A 113 -5.80 37.74 38.59
CA ARG A 113 -6.63 38.90 38.92
C ARG A 113 -7.18 38.79 40.35
N ASP A 114 -6.37 39.23 41.32
CA ASP A 114 -6.76 39.57 42.71
C ASP A 114 -7.51 38.46 43.50
N THR A 115 -6.85 37.32 43.70
CA THR A 115 -7.31 36.27 44.62
C THR A 115 -6.46 36.25 45.90
N LYS A 116 -7.08 35.99 47.06
CA LYS A 116 -6.53 36.31 48.40
C LYS A 116 -5.61 35.25 49.03
N ASP A 117 -5.40 34.08 48.41
CA ASP A 117 -4.55 33.01 48.95
C ASP A 117 -3.38 32.68 48.00
N PRO A 118 -2.14 33.13 48.30
CA PRO A 118 -0.98 32.96 47.42
C PRO A 118 -0.57 31.50 47.16
N GLU A 119 -0.70 30.62 48.15
CA GLU A 119 -0.27 29.22 48.02
C GLU A 119 -1.27 28.42 47.17
N ALA A 120 -2.57 28.63 47.37
CA ALA A 120 -3.60 28.01 46.53
C ALA A 120 -3.50 28.46 45.06
N LEU A 121 -3.18 29.73 44.81
CA LEU A 121 -2.98 30.26 43.46
C LEU A 121 -1.77 29.67 42.76
N LYS A 122 -0.65 29.52 43.49
CA LYS A 122 0.55 28.88 42.96
C LYS A 122 0.28 27.43 42.58
N LEU A 123 -0.37 26.67 43.46
CA LEU A 123 -0.72 25.27 43.19
C LEU A 123 -1.64 25.15 41.98
N LEU A 124 -2.64 26.03 41.85
CA LEU A 124 -3.58 25.98 40.74
C LEU A 124 -2.91 26.34 39.40
N SER A 125 -2.04 27.36 39.40
CA SER A 125 -1.17 27.71 38.26
C SER A 125 -0.28 26.53 37.83
N GLU A 126 0.32 25.81 38.77
CA GLU A 126 1.11 24.60 38.47
C GLU A 126 0.26 23.48 37.84
N LYS A 127 -1.01 23.31 38.27
CA LYS A 127 -1.94 22.36 37.66
C LYS A 127 -2.36 22.76 36.27
N VAL A 128 -2.59 24.05 36.02
CA VAL A 128 -2.88 24.57 34.68
C VAL A 128 -1.69 24.36 33.73
N ASN A 129 -0.47 24.65 34.18
CA ASN A 129 0.74 24.37 33.40
C ASN A 129 0.90 22.87 33.05
N SER A 130 0.56 22.00 34.00
CA SER A 130 0.56 20.55 33.76
C SER A 130 -0.46 20.14 32.68
N ILE A 131 -1.60 20.83 32.58
CA ILE A 131 -2.61 20.63 31.53
C ILE A 131 -2.07 21.06 30.17
N PHE A 132 -1.39 22.22 30.08
CA PHE A 132 -0.76 22.67 28.83
C PHE A 132 0.26 21.66 28.32
N GLU A 133 1.10 21.14 29.21
CA GLU A 133 2.12 20.16 28.85
C GLU A 133 1.46 18.85 28.36
N ALA A 134 0.43 18.37 29.05
CA ALA A 134 -0.32 17.17 28.66
C ALA A 134 -1.02 17.33 27.29
N CYS A 135 -1.67 18.47 27.03
CA CYS A 135 -2.33 18.74 25.75
C CYS A 135 -1.32 18.89 24.60
N SER A 136 -0.16 19.50 24.86
CA SER A 136 0.94 19.58 23.88
C SER A 136 1.44 18.19 23.44
N PHE A 137 1.54 17.22 24.36
CA PHE A 137 1.87 15.84 24.02
C PHE A 137 0.79 15.14 23.18
N GLN A 138 -0.48 15.54 23.34
CA GLN A 138 -1.56 15.03 22.50
C GLN A 138 -1.39 15.50 21.06
N ASP A 139 -1.02 16.76 20.81
CA ASP A 139 -0.81 17.27 19.45
C ASP A 139 0.26 16.46 18.69
N VAL A 140 1.37 16.13 19.36
CA VAL A 140 2.41 15.23 18.79
C VAL A 140 1.84 13.85 18.46
N THR A 141 0.92 13.34 19.29
CA THR A 141 0.26 12.06 19.05
C THR A 141 -0.71 12.13 17.88
N GLY A 142 -1.49 13.20 17.76
CA GLY A 142 -2.39 13.47 16.63
C GLY A 142 -1.63 13.54 15.30
N GLN A 143 -0.50 14.25 15.28
CA GLN A 143 0.40 14.29 14.11
C GLN A 143 0.95 12.92 13.72
N ARG A 144 1.34 12.08 14.70
CA ARG A 144 1.82 10.71 14.43
C ARG A 144 0.72 9.83 13.86
N ILE A 145 -0.51 9.93 14.38
CA ILE A 145 -1.65 9.17 13.86
C ILE A 145 -1.95 9.59 12.42
N ARG A 146 -1.98 10.90 12.11
CA ARG A 146 -2.14 11.38 10.72
C ARG A 146 -1.10 10.83 9.76
N ARG A 147 0.18 10.81 10.16
CA ARG A 147 1.24 10.19 9.33
C ARG A 147 0.98 8.71 9.09
N ALA A 148 0.51 7.97 10.10
CA ALA A 148 0.14 6.57 9.94
C ALA A 148 -1.06 6.39 8.98
N ILE A 149 -2.09 7.25 9.07
CA ILE A 149 -3.22 7.26 8.13
C ILE A 149 -2.74 7.51 6.70
N GLN A 150 -1.88 8.52 6.49
CA GLN A 150 -1.32 8.82 5.16
C GLN A 150 -0.55 7.62 4.58
N HIS A 151 0.24 6.93 5.40
CA HIS A 151 0.95 5.72 4.97
C HIS A 151 -0.03 4.60 4.57
N LEU A 152 -1.10 4.40 5.34
CA LEU A 152 -2.14 3.41 5.02
C LEU A 152 -2.85 3.74 3.70
N GLN A 153 -3.21 5.00 3.46
CA GLN A 153 -3.80 5.47 2.21
C GLN A 153 -2.84 5.27 1.01
N GLN A 154 -1.54 5.46 1.23
CA GLN A 154 -0.55 5.24 0.18
C GLN A 154 -0.44 3.76 -0.19
N VAL A 155 -0.47 2.87 0.80
CA VAL A 155 -0.51 1.41 0.58
C VAL A 155 -1.80 1.01 -0.14
N GLU A 156 -2.96 1.58 0.22
CA GLU A 156 -4.22 1.37 -0.49
C GLU A 156 -4.10 1.74 -1.97
N SER A 157 -3.54 2.91 -2.29
CA SER A 157 -3.36 3.36 -3.68
C SER A 157 -2.40 2.47 -4.48
N MET A 158 -1.31 2.00 -3.86
CA MET A 158 -0.40 1.04 -4.50
C MET A 158 -1.10 -0.28 -4.82
N LEU A 159 -1.94 -0.77 -3.91
CA LEU A 159 -2.71 -1.98 -4.08
C LEU A 159 -3.78 -1.83 -5.17
N GLU A 160 -4.49 -0.69 -5.24
CA GLU A 160 -5.43 -0.38 -6.32
C GLU A 160 -4.75 -0.44 -7.70
N GLY A 161 -3.50 0.01 -7.83
CA GLY A 161 -2.74 -0.06 -9.08
C GLY A 161 -2.22 -1.46 -9.45
N MET A 162 -2.13 -2.36 -8.48
CA MET A 162 -1.69 -3.76 -8.69
C MET A 162 -2.84 -4.69 -9.09
N VAL A 163 -4.08 -4.32 -8.79
CA VAL A 163 -5.25 -5.06 -9.24
C VAL A 163 -5.59 -4.60 -10.66
N PRO A 164 -5.44 -5.46 -11.70
CA PRO A 164 -5.95 -5.10 -13.01
C PRO A 164 -7.46 -4.91 -12.89
N ALA A 165 -8.05 -4.01 -13.67
CA ALA A 165 -9.49 -3.82 -13.79
C ALA A 165 -10.16 -5.11 -14.31
N ILE A 166 -10.23 -6.13 -13.47
CA ILE A 166 -10.94 -7.36 -13.71
C ILE A 166 -12.31 -7.10 -13.10
N VAL A 167 -13.31 -7.13 -13.98
CA VAL A 167 -14.71 -6.79 -13.78
C VAL A 167 -14.98 -5.27 -13.94
N PRO A 168 -15.60 -4.83 -15.06
CA PRO A 168 -16.31 -3.57 -15.02
C PRO A 168 -17.34 -3.72 -13.90
N ALA A 169 -17.21 -2.93 -12.83
CA ALA A 169 -18.24 -2.84 -11.82
C ALA A 169 -19.58 -2.72 -12.56
N PRO A 170 -20.60 -3.55 -12.26
CA PRO A 170 -21.92 -3.33 -12.83
C PRO A 170 -22.24 -1.87 -12.55
N GLU A 171 -22.47 -1.10 -13.62
CA GLU A 171 -22.66 0.34 -13.62
C GLU A 171 -23.30 0.74 -12.30
N ALA A 172 -22.48 1.26 -11.38
CA ALA A 172 -22.93 1.52 -10.03
C ALA A 172 -24.08 2.48 -10.22
N ALA A 173 -25.30 1.98 -10.02
CA ALA A 173 -26.49 2.79 -10.14
C ALA A 173 -26.19 4.01 -9.29
N ARG A 174 -26.04 5.17 -9.92
CA ARG A 174 -26.00 6.43 -9.20
C ARG A 174 -27.33 6.47 -8.46
N LEU A 175 -27.31 6.01 -7.22
CA LEU A 175 -28.37 6.26 -6.27
C LEU A 175 -28.31 7.77 -6.06
N GLU A 176 -29.08 8.49 -6.89
CA GLU A 176 -29.53 9.82 -6.54
C GLU A 176 -30.32 9.66 -5.24
N VAL A 177 -29.62 9.83 -4.12
CA VAL A 177 -30.25 10.06 -2.83
C VAL A 177 -30.86 11.45 -2.91
N LYS A 178 -32.06 11.54 -3.50
CA LYS A 178 -32.98 12.63 -3.17
C LYS A 178 -33.38 12.40 -1.73
N ALA A 179 -32.65 13.05 -0.82
CA ALA A 179 -33.09 13.20 0.55
C ALA A 179 -34.45 13.94 0.52
N VAL A 180 -35.53 13.16 0.48
CA VAL A 180 -36.85 13.66 0.86
C VAL A 180 -36.77 13.79 2.37
N LEU A 181 -36.54 15.02 2.83
CA LEU A 181 -36.72 15.38 4.23
C LEU A 181 -38.18 15.08 4.57
N HIS A 182 -38.43 13.94 5.19
CA HIS A 182 -39.65 13.69 5.93
C HIS A 182 -39.57 14.47 7.24
N THR A 183 -39.65 15.79 7.13
CA THR A 183 -40.07 16.59 8.27
C THR A 183 -41.54 16.28 8.48
N VAL A 184 -41.89 15.83 9.68
CA VAL A 184 -43.28 15.82 10.13
C VAL A 184 -43.92 17.17 9.82
N ASP A 185 -45.15 17.14 9.31
CA ASP A 185 -45.87 18.34 8.89
C ASP A 185 -45.85 19.38 10.01
N ALA A 186 -45.62 20.65 9.69
CA ALA A 186 -45.48 21.71 10.70
C ALA A 186 -46.72 21.85 11.60
N ALA A 187 -47.88 21.35 11.15
CA ALA A 187 -49.11 21.26 11.94
C ALA A 187 -49.05 20.21 13.07
N ALA A 188 -48.21 19.18 12.94
CA ALA A 188 -48.02 18.13 13.95
C ALA A 188 -47.04 18.54 15.08
N GLN A 189 -46.27 19.61 14.88
CA GLN A 189 -45.39 20.20 15.91
C GLN A 189 -46.11 21.22 16.80
N ALA A 190 -47.42 21.45 16.59
CA ALA A 190 -48.23 22.36 17.38
C ALA A 190 -49.03 21.66 18.51
N GLY A 191 -48.48 20.57 19.06
CA GLY A 191 -49.00 19.99 20.31
C GLY A 191 -48.28 20.61 21.51
N PRO A 192 -48.95 20.80 22.67
CA PRO A 192 -48.25 21.21 23.88
C PRO A 192 -47.17 20.17 24.21
N ASP A 193 -45.97 20.65 24.52
CA ASP A 193 -44.86 19.80 24.97
C ASP A 193 -45.34 19.01 26.19
N LEU A 194 -45.19 17.68 26.13
CA LEU A 194 -45.55 16.82 27.24
C LEU A 194 -44.58 17.11 28.38
N ASP A 195 -45.11 17.42 29.56
CA ASP A 195 -44.26 17.60 30.72
C ASP A 195 -43.76 16.25 31.24
N GLN A 196 -42.79 16.31 32.14
CA GLN A 196 -42.12 15.15 32.68
C GLN A 196 -43.08 14.19 33.41
N ASP A 197 -44.17 14.70 33.99
CA ASP A 197 -45.16 13.89 34.72
C ASP A 197 -46.05 13.07 33.76
N ASP A 198 -46.25 13.55 32.53
CA ASP A 198 -46.96 12.81 31.48
C ASP A 198 -46.07 11.74 30.81
N ILE A 199 -44.75 11.98 30.72
CA ILE A 199 -43.77 10.99 30.24
C ILE A 199 -43.63 9.83 31.24
N ASP A 200 -43.56 10.15 32.52
CA ASP A 200 -43.41 9.15 33.59
C ASP A 200 -44.65 8.24 33.69
N ARG A 201 -45.85 8.76 33.36
CA ARG A 201 -47.10 7.99 33.33
C ARG A 201 -47.20 7.04 32.12
N LEU A 202 -46.50 7.36 31.03
CA LEU A 202 -46.49 6.59 29.78
C LEU A 202 -45.48 5.45 29.82
N LEU A 203 -44.42 5.58 30.63
CA LEU A 203 -43.33 4.61 30.76
C LEU A 203 -43.39 3.77 32.05
N GLY A 204 -44.31 4.10 32.97
CA GLY A 204 -44.41 3.47 34.29
C GLY A 204 -45.67 2.63 34.53
N GLY A 205 -45.96 1.66 33.65
CA GLY A 205 -46.88 0.56 33.94
C GLY A 205 -46.15 -0.66 34.49
#